data_AF-B2CGD8-F1
#
_entry.id   AF-B2CGD8-F1
#
_cell.length_a   1.000
_cell.length_b   1.000
_cell.length_c   1.000
_cell.angle_alpha   90.00
_cell.angle_beta   90.00
_cell.angle_gamma   90.00
#
_symmetry.space_group_name_H-M   'P 1'
#
loop_
_entity.id
_entity.type
_entity.pdbx_description
1 polymer ?
#
loop_
_entity_poly.entity_id
_entity_poly.type
_entity_poly.pdbx_seq_one_letter_code
_entity_poly.pdbx_strand_id
1 'polypeptide(L)' 'TFGSTPIEHLPRPTADLGGKVQLYAKRVDCNSGLAMGGNKLRKLEYIVPDAIASGADTLVSIGGV' A
#
# COMPACT_ATOMS: atom_id res chain seq x y z
N THR A 1 -6.74 -5.53 5.63
CA THR A 1 -6.87 -4.96 4.26
C THR A 1 -7.78 -5.84 3.41
N PHE A 2 -8.02 -5.55 2.13
CA PHE A 2 -8.76 -6.44 1.22
C PHE A 2 -7.97 -7.70 0.81
N GLY A 3 -6.71 -7.84 1.26
CA GLY A 3 -5.83 -8.97 0.92
C GLY A 3 -4.77 -8.63 -0.13
N SER A 4 -4.39 -9.62 -0.95
CA SER A 4 -3.39 -9.45 -2.01
C SER A 4 -3.84 -8.41 -3.04
N THR A 5 -2.99 -7.42 -3.29
CA THR A 5 -3.30 -6.31 -4.20
C THR A 5 -3.03 -6.71 -5.66
N PRO A 6 -3.89 -6.29 -6.61
CA PRO A 6 -3.70 -6.56 -8.04
C PRO A 6 -2.33 -6.12 -8.56
N ILE A 7 -1.86 -6.80 -9.61
CA ILE A 7 -0.71 -6.40 -10.43
C ILE A 7 -1.24 -6.12 -11.82
N GLU A 8 -1.05 -4.90 -12.30
CA GLU A 8 -1.56 -4.44 -13.59
C GLU A 8 -0.39 -4.20 -14.55
N HIS A 9 -0.54 -4.68 -15.78
CA HIS A 9 0.38 -4.35 -16.88
C HIS A 9 0.11 -2.92 -17.36
N LEU A 10 1.16 -2.19 -17.71
CA LEU A 10 1.10 -0.81 -18.20
C LEU A 10 1.51 -0.74 -19.68
N PRO A 11 0.69 -1.27 -20.62
CA PRO A 11 1.09 -1.43 -22.02
C PRO A 11 1.39 -0.10 -22.71
N ARG A 12 0.61 0.95 -22.41
CA ARG A 12 0.80 2.30 -22.96
C ARG A 12 2.14 2.92 -22.54
N PRO A 13 2.44 3.10 -21.23
CA PRO A 13 3.76 3.54 -20.79
C PRO A 13 4.91 2.67 -21.29
N THR A 14 4.73 1.35 -21.35
CA THR A 14 5.74 0.45 -21.92
C THR A 14 6.05 0.78 -23.38
N ALA A 15 5.02 1.01 -24.21
CA ALA A 15 5.20 1.40 -25.60
C ALA A 15 5.85 2.78 -25.71
N ASP A 16 5.38 3.76 -24.93
CA ASP A 16 5.88 5.14 -24.93
C ASP A 16 7.38 5.22 -24.56
N LEU A 17 7.88 4.27 -23.77
CA LEU A 17 9.28 4.17 -23.32
C LEU A 17 10.15 3.22 -24.18
N GLY A 18 9.68 2.86 -25.38
CA GLY A 18 10.46 2.10 -26.36
C GLY A 18 10.34 0.58 -26.26
N GLY A 19 9.43 0.05 -25.45
CA GLY A 19 8.98 -1.35 -25.51
C GLY A 19 9.99 -2.43 -25.09
N LYS A 20 11.23 -2.07 -24.72
CA LYS A 20 12.28 -3.03 -24.34
C LYS A 20 12.06 -3.65 -22.96
N VAL A 21 11.30 -2.98 -22.08
CA VAL A 21 11.00 -3.43 -20.72
C VAL A 21 9.50 -3.38 -20.49
N GLN A 22 8.93 -4.48 -19.97
CA GLN A 22 7.51 -4.56 -19.62
C GLN A 22 7.29 -3.94 -18.24
N LEU A 23 6.42 -2.94 -18.16
CA LEU A 23 6.13 -2.20 -16.94
C LEU A 23 4.85 -2.72 -16.29
N TYR A 24 4.90 -2.86 -14.97
CA TYR A 24 3.79 -3.30 -14.15
C TYR A 24 3.67 -2.43 -12.90
N ALA A 25 2.44 -2.29 -12.40
CA ALA A 25 2.16 -1.65 -11.12
C ALA A 25 1.46 -2.62 -10.18
N LYS A 26 2.03 -2.86 -9.00
CA LYS A 26 1.33 -3.53 -7.90
C LYS A 26 0.51 -2.50 -7.14
N ARG A 27 -0.83 -2.64 -7.18
CA ARG A 27 -1.80 -1.64 -6.74
C ARG A 27 -1.97 -1.55 -5.22
N VAL A 28 -0.88 -1.25 -4.52
CA VAL A 28 -0.89 -1.09 -3.05
C VAL A 28 -1.71 0.13 -2.61
N ASP A 29 -1.86 1.11 -3.50
CA ASP A 29 -2.74 2.27 -3.39
C ASP A 29 -4.23 1.91 -3.28
N CYS A 30 -4.64 0.69 -3.67
CA CYS A 30 -6.03 0.23 -3.59
C CYS A 30 -6.24 -0.88 -2.55
N ASN A 31 -5.38 -1.00 -1.54
CA ASN A 31 -5.36 -2.16 -0.64
C ASN A 31 -6.48 -2.18 0.43
N SER A 32 -7.22 -1.09 0.63
CA SER A 32 -8.22 -0.99 1.69
C SER A 32 -9.21 0.14 1.45
N GLY A 33 -10.39 0.05 2.09
CA GLY A 33 -11.36 1.14 2.19
C GLY A 33 -11.05 2.18 3.26
N LEU A 34 -9.98 2.01 4.04
CA LEU A 34 -9.59 2.95 5.09
C LEU A 34 -8.83 4.15 4.52
N ALA A 35 -9.53 5.24 4.23
CA ALA A 35 -8.95 6.52 3.82
C ALA A 35 -7.86 6.38 2.72
N MET A 36 -8.19 5.66 1.64
CA MET A 36 -7.30 5.33 0.50
C MET A 36 -6.15 4.36 0.80
N GLY A 37 -5.98 3.90 2.04
CA GLY A 37 -5.05 2.83 2.40
C GLY A 37 -3.58 3.12 2.04
N GLY A 38 -2.99 2.28 1.20
CA GLY A 38 -1.63 2.43 0.72
C GLY A 38 -0.57 1.66 1.52
N ASN A 39 0.70 1.94 1.20
CA ASN A 39 1.82 1.17 1.73
C ASN A 39 1.99 1.27 3.26
N LYS A 40 1.54 2.36 3.89
CA LYS A 40 1.62 2.54 5.35
C LYS A 40 0.63 1.61 6.04
N LEU A 41 -0.57 1.46 5.48
CA LEU A 41 -1.56 0.54 6.03
C LEU A 41 -1.08 -0.91 6.02
N ARG A 42 -0.35 -1.34 4.97
CA ARG A 42 0.29 -2.68 4.96
C ARG A 42 1.30 -2.86 6.09
N LYS A 43 2.04 -1.81 6.49
CA LYS A 43 2.96 -1.88 7.65
C LYS A 43 2.18 -2.01 8.95
N LEU A 44 1.07 -1.26 9.08
CA LEU A 44 0.25 -1.25 10.28
C LEU A 44 -0.37 -2.61 10.60
N GLU A 45 -0.59 -3.49 9.61
CA GLU A 45 -1.07 -4.86 9.87
C GLU A 45 -0.15 -5.68 10.81
N TYR A 46 1.13 -5.32 10.91
CA TYR A 46 2.09 -5.97 11.80
C TYR A 46 2.34 -5.20 13.10
N ILE A 47 1.97 -3.92 13.17
CA ILE A 47 2.22 -3.05 14.34
C ILE A 47 0.97 -2.97 15.23
N VAL A 48 -0.22 -2.89 14.63
CA VAL A 48 -1.49 -2.77 15.36
C VAL A 48 -1.75 -3.97 16.29
N PRO A 49 -1.44 -5.23 15.93
CA PRO A 49 -1.59 -6.35 16.87
C PRO A 49 -0.78 -6.17 18.17
N ASP A 50 0.43 -5.62 18.09
CA ASP A 50 1.28 -5.34 19.25
C ASP A 50 0.74 -4.17 20.11
N ALA A 51 0.24 -3.12 19.47
CA ALA A 51 -0.45 -2.02 20.16
C ALA A 51 -1.69 -2.53 20.93
N ILE A 52 -2.45 -3.45 20.35
CA ILE A 52 -3.59 -4.09 21.01
C ILE A 52 -3.10 -4.97 22.18
N ALA A 53 -2.06 -5.78 21.98
CA ALA A 53 -1.53 -6.69 23.01
C ALA A 53 -0.95 -5.95 24.23
N SER A 54 -0.37 -4.76 24.00
CA SER A 54 0.14 -3.88 25.06
C SER A 54 -0.95 -3.05 25.77
N GLY A 55 -2.20 -3.13 25.32
CA GLY A 55 -3.32 -2.37 25.90
C GLY A 55 -3.29 -0.88 25.59
N ALA A 56 -2.63 -0.46 24.51
CA ALA A 56 -2.63 0.94 24.08
C ALA A 56 -4.04 1.38 23.65
N ASP A 57 -4.43 2.60 24.04
CA ASP A 57 -5.73 3.20 23.69
C ASP A 57 -5.65 4.26 22.58
N THR A 58 -4.43 4.74 22.28
CA THR A 58 -4.18 5.86 21.38
C THR A 58 -2.97 5.56 20.48
N LEU A 59 -3.15 5.70 19.16
CA LEU A 59 -2.05 5.61 18.20
C LEU A 59 -1.51 7.02 17.89
N VAL A 60 -0.25 7.28 18.24
CA VAL A 60 0.45 8.54 17.95
C VAL A 60 1.44 8.31 16.81
N SER A 61 1.43 9.21 15.81
CA SER A 61 2.37 9.18 14.68
C SER A 61 2.76 10.60 14.29
N ILE A 62 3.66 10.73 13.30
CA ILE A 62 4.20 12.00 12.82
C ILE A 62 4.25 12.04 11.29
N GLY A 63 4.19 13.24 10.71
CA GLY A 63 4.26 13.51 9.28
C GLY A 63 5.13 14.74 8.96
N GLY A 64 5.22 15.09 7.68
CA GLY A 64 5.89 16.32 7.25
C GLY A 64 5.20 17.58 7.78
N VAL A 65 5.94 18.69 7.80
CA VAL A 65 5.50 20.03 8.20
C VAL A 65 4.98 20.80 6.99
#